data_AF-A0A1Q7DCL6-F1
#
_entry.id   AF-A0A1Q7DCL6-F1
#
_cell.length_a   1.000
_cell.length_b   1.000
_cell.length_c   1.000
_cell.angle_alpha   90.00
_cell.angle_beta   90.00
_cell.angle_gamma   90.00
#
_symmetry.space_group_name_H-M   'P 1'
#
loop_
_entity.id
_entity.type
_entity.pdbx_description
1 polymer ?
#
loop_
_entity_poly.entity_id
_entity_poly.type
_entity_poly.pdbx_seq_one_letter_code
_entity_poly.pdbx_strand_id
1 'polypeptide(L)'
;MNILTATSKRVDISLLVGFTFLALAYFYVHDPVTLSAFEWVPSEEEIQKYRQSWNPLSEGPLLIQAVDIHPEGQLSIRPFIYGQVAEHSYGNRFTLPTERKPGPVHLYSVSPLVTIAYGLTNHVEIGTALSMSSFWARDSQSFNQGKGGPMTTNTGFGDVSLFVKYRPIIQDPDTSRPSVTLYSQIILPSSRWTGTERPPGGFAPIGRLPSTRFGELGFTEGLTFRKNFRPFRISGGVFYTYAAPGSEGATTTYTGDIVNTRFVFEHFLDDKKSLAYNLEFVGLHTLTWRADGHAINRGQRSGSTTLGIEPVIQWRFGDSNFVGAAGVLFTVAGQNALDAIYPNFSIQWYWRKTGKVIMR
;
A
#
# COMPACT_ATOMS: atom_id res chain seq x y z
N MET A 1 12.18 -37.25 -27.27
CA MET A 1 11.27 -37.66 -26.18
C MET A 1 12.06 -37.56 -24.89
N ASN A 2 11.89 -36.48 -24.12
CA ASN A 2 12.38 -36.34 -22.75
C ASN A 2 11.55 -35.24 -22.09
N ILE A 3 10.67 -35.66 -21.17
CA ILE A 3 9.79 -34.82 -20.38
C ILE A 3 10.56 -34.49 -19.10
N LEU A 4 11.05 -33.27 -18.97
CA LEU A 4 11.50 -32.72 -17.68
C LEU A 4 10.39 -31.81 -17.16
N THR A 5 9.60 -32.41 -16.27
CA THR A 5 8.61 -31.79 -15.40
C THR A 5 9.24 -30.64 -14.60
N ALA A 6 8.84 -29.41 -14.92
CA ALA A 6 9.10 -28.24 -14.09
C ALA A 6 8.08 -28.20 -12.94
N THR A 7 8.42 -28.81 -11.81
CA THR A 7 7.71 -28.58 -10.54
C THR A 7 8.07 -27.19 -10.02
N SER A 8 7.19 -26.22 -10.30
CA SER A 8 7.19 -24.88 -9.70
C SER A 8 7.05 -25.01 -8.17
N LYS A 9 8.11 -24.63 -7.44
CA LYS A 9 8.12 -24.61 -5.98
C LYS A 9 7.19 -23.49 -5.48
N ARG A 10 6.03 -23.86 -4.94
CA ARG A 10 5.09 -23.01 -4.16
C ARG A 10 5.66 -22.53 -2.81
N VAL A 11 6.95 -22.71 -2.56
CA VAL A 11 7.54 -22.65 -1.21
C VAL A 11 7.92 -21.21 -0.81
N ASP A 12 8.23 -20.33 -1.76
CA ASP A 12 8.87 -19.04 -1.42
C ASP A 12 7.89 -17.95 -0.94
N ILE A 13 6.64 -17.95 -1.42
CA ILE A 13 5.60 -17.00 -0.96
C ILE A 13 4.99 -17.46 0.38
N SER A 14 4.90 -18.77 0.58
CA SER A 14 4.43 -19.38 1.83
C SER A 14 5.35 -19.05 3.01
N LEU A 15 6.65 -18.87 2.76
CA LEU A 15 7.64 -18.49 3.77
C LEU A 15 7.45 -17.05 4.26
N LEU A 16 7.20 -16.07 3.37
CA LEU A 16 7.04 -14.67 3.78
C LEU A 16 5.74 -14.45 4.57
N VAL A 17 4.64 -15.01 4.10
CA VAL A 17 3.36 -15.03 4.83
C VAL A 17 3.53 -15.80 6.14
N GLY A 18 4.24 -16.94 6.09
CA GLY A 18 4.61 -17.74 7.27
C GLY A 18 5.39 -16.94 8.31
N PHE A 19 6.37 -16.12 7.92
CA PHE A 19 7.15 -15.27 8.84
C PHE A 19 6.29 -14.19 9.50
N THR A 20 5.34 -13.58 8.78
CA THR A 20 4.40 -12.61 9.38
C THR A 20 3.46 -13.28 10.38
N PHE A 21 2.93 -14.47 10.04
CA PHE A 21 2.10 -15.26 10.96
C PHE A 21 2.90 -15.82 12.15
N LEU A 22 4.16 -16.22 11.97
CA LEU A 22 5.06 -16.66 13.04
C LEU A 22 5.44 -15.51 13.97
N ALA A 23 5.68 -14.31 13.44
CA ALA A 23 5.91 -13.13 14.26
C ALA A 23 4.65 -12.80 15.09
N LEU A 24 3.46 -12.79 14.47
CA LEU A 24 2.19 -12.60 15.17
C LEU A 24 1.92 -13.70 16.22
N ALA A 25 2.19 -14.97 15.91
CA ALA A 25 2.06 -16.08 16.84
C ALA A 25 3.07 -15.99 17.98
N TYR A 26 4.32 -15.58 17.73
CA TYR A 26 5.33 -15.34 18.76
C TYR A 26 4.90 -14.24 19.73
N PHE A 27 4.30 -13.16 19.24
CA PHE A 27 3.73 -12.10 20.10
C PHE A 27 2.49 -12.57 20.88
N TYR A 28 1.71 -13.53 20.34
CA TYR A 28 0.50 -14.05 20.97
C TYR A 28 0.78 -15.14 22.02
N VAL A 29 1.85 -15.92 21.85
CA VAL A 29 2.20 -17.05 22.74
C VAL A 29 2.90 -16.59 24.03
N HIS A 30 3.46 -15.38 24.06
CA HIS A 30 4.17 -14.85 25.23
C HIS A 30 3.33 -13.99 26.18
N ASP A 31 2.04 -13.74 25.89
CA ASP A 31 1.11 -13.10 26.82
C ASP A 31 -0.27 -13.80 26.76
N PRO A 32 -0.67 -14.58 27.78
CA PRO A 32 -1.96 -15.25 27.80
C PRO A 32 -3.06 -14.22 28.14
N VAL A 33 -3.69 -13.64 27.13
CA VAL A 33 -4.92 -12.86 27.31
C VAL A 33 -6.07 -13.84 27.60
N THR A 34 -6.64 -13.74 28.79
CA THR A 34 -7.85 -14.47 29.19
C THR A 34 -9.04 -13.88 28.44
N LEU A 35 -9.63 -14.67 27.53
CA LEU A 35 -10.72 -14.23 26.66
C LEU A 35 -12.07 -14.35 27.37
N SER A 36 -12.61 -13.22 27.87
CA SER A 36 -14.06 -13.07 28.05
C SER A 36 -14.70 -12.42 26.81
N ALA A 37 -15.92 -12.81 26.48
CA ALA A 37 -16.51 -12.68 25.14
C ALA A 37 -16.90 -11.27 24.67
N PHE A 38 -16.48 -10.20 25.36
CA PHE A 38 -16.69 -8.79 24.95
C PHE A 38 -15.48 -7.87 25.24
N GLU A 39 -14.33 -8.40 25.67
CA GLU A 39 -13.08 -7.66 25.99
C GLU A 39 -12.14 -7.47 24.77
N TRP A 40 -12.68 -7.39 23.55
CA TRP A 40 -11.84 -7.41 22.33
C TRP A 40 -11.46 -6.01 21.85
N VAL A 41 -11.71 -5.02 22.69
CA VAL A 41 -11.56 -3.59 22.42
C VAL A 41 -10.65 -3.03 23.52
N PRO A 42 -9.60 -2.26 23.18
CA PRO A 42 -8.77 -1.63 24.19
C PRO A 42 -9.59 -0.80 25.17
N SER A 43 -9.31 -0.96 26.46
CA SER A 43 -9.90 -0.15 27.53
C SER A 43 -9.51 1.33 27.40
N GLU A 44 -10.28 2.20 28.04
CA GLU A 44 -9.95 3.63 28.08
C GLU A 44 -8.62 3.89 28.80
N GLU A 45 -8.29 3.08 29.81
CA GLU A 45 -7.01 3.11 30.51
C GLU A 45 -5.85 2.78 29.56
N GLU A 46 -5.97 1.72 28.74
CA GLU A 46 -4.98 1.36 27.73
C GLU A 46 -4.83 2.47 26.67
N ILE A 47 -5.94 3.06 26.23
CA ILE A 47 -5.92 4.20 25.28
C ILE A 47 -5.21 5.41 25.88
N GLN A 48 -5.48 5.75 27.13
CA GLN A 48 -4.85 6.87 27.81
C GLN A 48 -3.35 6.63 28.02
N LYS A 49 -2.97 5.42 28.46
CA LYS A 49 -1.57 5.00 28.59
C LYS A 49 -0.84 5.14 27.26
N TYR A 50 -1.44 4.63 26.18
CA TYR A 50 -0.88 4.74 24.84
C TYR A 50 -0.71 6.21 24.40
N ARG A 51 -1.71 7.07 24.64
CA ARG A 51 -1.66 8.51 24.28
C ARG A 51 -0.60 9.31 25.02
N GLN A 52 -0.18 8.84 26.19
CA GLN A 52 0.90 9.45 26.98
C GLN A 52 2.28 8.90 26.60
N SER A 53 2.32 7.81 25.80
CA SER A 53 3.57 7.21 25.35
C SER A 53 4.29 8.04 24.28
N TRP A 54 5.55 7.68 24.02
CA TRP A 54 6.33 8.29 22.95
C TRP A 54 5.72 7.92 21.58
N ASN A 55 5.10 8.93 20.94
CA ASN A 55 4.44 8.78 19.66
C ASN A 55 4.46 10.11 18.88
N PRO A 56 5.60 10.50 18.29
CA PRO A 56 5.73 11.78 17.58
C PRO A 56 4.76 11.92 16.38
N LEU A 57 4.34 13.17 16.11
CA LEU A 57 3.41 13.53 15.02
C LEU A 57 4.15 13.48 13.70
N SER A 58 4.11 12.36 12.99
CA SER A 58 4.69 12.28 11.66
C SER A 58 3.62 12.20 10.58
N GLU A 59 4.05 12.46 9.35
CA GLU A 59 3.32 12.02 8.16
C GLU A 59 3.22 10.49 8.20
N GLY A 60 4.33 9.85 8.58
CA GLY A 60 4.46 8.41 8.66
C GLY A 60 5.05 7.86 7.37
N PRO A 61 4.82 6.58 7.11
CA PRO A 61 5.13 6.01 5.81
C PRO A 61 4.22 6.57 4.70
N LEU A 62 4.84 6.87 3.57
CA LEU A 62 4.22 7.30 2.34
C LEU A 62 3.39 6.19 1.71
N LEU A 63 3.86 4.94 1.83
CA LEU A 63 3.31 3.74 1.18
C LEU A 63 2.61 2.78 2.15
N ILE A 64 2.25 3.20 3.36
CA ILE A 64 1.20 2.55 4.18
C ILE A 64 0.41 3.58 4.97
N GLN A 65 -0.81 3.90 4.51
CA GLN A 65 -1.57 5.00 5.07
C GLN A 65 -2.11 4.62 6.44
N ALA A 66 -1.65 5.35 7.46
CA ALA A 66 -2.25 5.32 8.79
C ALA A 66 -2.42 3.88 9.30
N VAL A 67 -1.25 3.24 9.49
CA VAL A 67 -1.09 1.91 10.11
C VAL A 67 -1.88 1.77 11.42
N ASP A 68 -1.99 2.90 12.13
CA ASP A 68 -2.86 3.09 13.28
C ASP A 68 -3.98 4.08 12.91
N ILE A 69 -5.07 4.10 13.67
CA ILE A 69 -6.26 4.89 13.39
C ILE A 69 -6.19 6.30 14.00
N HIS A 70 -6.98 7.22 13.47
CA HIS A 70 -7.24 8.49 14.10
C HIS A 70 -8.01 8.34 15.42
N PRO A 71 -7.68 9.17 16.43
CA PRO A 71 -8.50 9.28 17.62
C PRO A 71 -9.86 9.89 17.29
N GLU A 72 -10.83 9.66 18.17
CA GLU A 72 -12.18 10.17 18.02
C GLU A 72 -12.21 11.69 17.78
N GLY A 73 -12.98 12.07 16.76
CA GLY A 73 -13.21 13.46 16.39
C GLY A 73 -12.07 14.12 15.62
N GLN A 74 -11.03 13.36 15.23
CA GLN A 74 -9.92 13.86 14.43
C GLN A 74 -10.10 13.54 12.96
N LEU A 75 -10.01 14.58 12.14
CA LEU A 75 -9.98 14.51 10.68
C LEU A 75 -8.53 14.61 10.20
N SER A 76 -8.20 13.92 9.12
CA SER A 76 -7.07 14.29 8.29
C SER A 76 -7.41 14.33 6.81
N ILE A 77 -6.67 15.18 6.11
CA ILE A 77 -6.67 15.29 4.66
C ILE A 77 -5.23 15.14 4.19
N ARG A 78 -4.99 14.19 3.30
CA ARG A 78 -3.67 13.81 2.81
C ARG A 78 -3.63 13.83 1.29
N PRO A 79 -3.23 14.96 0.67
CA PRO A 79 -2.75 14.95 -0.70
C PRO A 79 -1.46 14.15 -0.83
N PHE A 80 -1.41 13.27 -1.81
CA PHE A 80 -0.27 12.42 -2.15
C PHE A 80 -0.09 12.45 -3.66
N ILE A 81 1.11 12.77 -4.12
CA ILE A 81 1.46 12.76 -5.53
C ILE A 81 2.42 11.62 -5.75
N TYR A 82 2.09 10.75 -6.70
CA TYR A 82 2.87 9.58 -7.00
C TYR A 82 3.28 9.58 -8.47
N GLY A 83 4.57 9.61 -8.75
CA GLY A 83 5.14 9.49 -10.09
C GLY A 83 5.53 8.05 -10.41
N GLN A 84 5.61 7.72 -11.69
CA GLN A 84 6.18 6.47 -12.18
C GLN A 84 7.00 6.74 -13.43
N VAL A 85 8.20 6.18 -13.47
CA VAL A 85 9.06 6.14 -14.65
C VAL A 85 9.49 4.69 -14.86
N ALA A 86 8.99 4.06 -15.91
CA ALA A 86 9.27 2.67 -16.25
C ALA A 86 9.75 2.55 -17.70
N GLU A 87 10.98 2.10 -17.90
CA GLU A 87 11.55 1.87 -19.25
C GLU A 87 12.01 0.42 -19.44
N HIS A 88 12.06 -0.33 -18.34
CA HIS A 88 12.53 -1.71 -18.29
C HIS A 88 11.45 -2.63 -17.74
N SER A 89 11.62 -3.93 -17.95
CA SER A 89 10.74 -4.95 -17.39
C SER A 89 11.50 -6.22 -17.00
N TYR A 90 10.93 -6.94 -16.05
CA TYR A 90 11.35 -8.26 -15.63
C TYR A 90 10.68 -9.33 -16.48
N GLY A 91 11.43 -10.39 -16.79
CA GLY A 91 10.91 -11.54 -17.51
C GLY A 91 10.07 -12.47 -16.64
N ASN A 92 9.88 -13.70 -17.11
CA ASN A 92 9.10 -14.73 -16.43
C ASN A 92 9.80 -15.41 -15.24
N ARG A 93 11.02 -14.99 -14.90
CA ARG A 93 11.76 -15.41 -13.72
C ARG A 93 11.85 -14.25 -12.75
N PHE A 94 11.86 -14.55 -11.46
CA PHE A 94 12.14 -13.56 -10.43
C PHE A 94 13.62 -13.21 -10.45
N THR A 95 13.95 -11.97 -10.81
CA THR A 95 15.33 -11.52 -10.96
C THR A 95 15.56 -10.15 -10.35
N LEU A 96 16.83 -9.80 -10.18
CA LEU A 96 17.29 -8.48 -9.75
C LEU A 96 17.37 -7.49 -10.93
N PRO A 97 17.51 -6.17 -10.69
CA PRO A 97 17.57 -5.14 -11.74
C PRO A 97 18.72 -5.35 -12.73
N THR A 98 19.74 -6.13 -12.38
CA THR A 98 20.86 -6.48 -13.28
C THR A 98 20.44 -7.36 -14.46
N GLU A 99 19.33 -8.08 -14.35
CA GLU A 99 18.79 -8.96 -15.41
C GLU A 99 17.57 -8.36 -16.13
N ARG A 100 17.19 -7.11 -15.81
CA ARG A 100 16.08 -6.43 -16.47
C ARG A 100 16.40 -6.19 -17.95
N LYS A 101 15.36 -6.16 -18.78
CA LYS A 101 15.48 -5.86 -20.22
C LYS A 101 14.68 -4.61 -20.56
N PRO A 102 14.98 -3.92 -21.68
CA PRO A 102 14.10 -2.89 -22.20
C PRO A 102 12.66 -3.40 -22.21
N GLY A 103 11.76 -2.65 -21.58
CA GLY A 103 10.35 -3.02 -21.47
C GLY A 103 9.67 -2.96 -22.83
N PRO A 104 8.48 -3.55 -23.00
CA PRO A 104 7.70 -3.38 -24.22
C PRO A 104 7.13 -1.96 -24.35
N VAL A 105 7.03 -1.22 -23.24
CA VAL A 105 6.50 0.14 -23.18
C VAL A 105 7.38 0.99 -22.27
N HIS A 106 7.69 2.22 -22.69
CA HIS A 106 8.21 3.26 -21.81
C HIS A 106 7.01 4.04 -21.25
N LEU A 107 6.82 3.97 -19.93
CA LEU A 107 5.70 4.56 -19.22
C LEU A 107 6.19 5.67 -18.29
N TYR A 108 5.62 6.84 -18.45
CA TYR A 108 5.74 7.96 -17.52
C TYR A 108 4.34 8.27 -17.01
N SER A 109 4.13 8.33 -15.70
CA SER A 109 2.83 8.68 -15.15
C SER A 109 2.94 9.51 -13.88
N VAL A 110 1.89 10.30 -13.63
CA VAL A 110 1.68 11.04 -12.40
C VAL A 110 0.26 10.74 -11.94
N SER A 111 0.12 10.33 -10.69
CA SER A 111 -1.15 9.92 -10.11
C SER A 111 -1.38 10.63 -8.77
N PRO A 112 -2.00 11.81 -8.77
CA PRO A 112 -2.45 12.47 -7.56
C PRO A 112 -3.54 11.65 -6.85
N LEU A 113 -3.48 11.64 -5.53
CA LEU A 113 -4.41 10.97 -4.64
C LEU A 113 -4.70 11.91 -3.46
N VAL A 114 -5.97 12.11 -3.13
CA VAL A 114 -6.37 12.77 -1.89
C VAL A 114 -7.07 11.75 -1.03
N THR A 115 -6.54 11.52 0.17
CA THR A 115 -7.19 10.67 1.17
C THR A 115 -7.75 11.53 2.30
N ILE A 116 -8.99 11.26 2.66
CA ILE A 116 -9.69 11.92 3.77
C ILE A 116 -10.05 10.82 4.77
N ALA A 117 -9.66 10.99 6.02
CA ALA A 117 -9.90 10.00 7.07
C ALA A 117 -10.40 10.67 8.35
N TYR A 118 -11.35 10.04 9.04
CA TYR A 118 -11.96 10.55 10.25
C TYR A 118 -12.09 9.45 11.30
N GLY A 119 -11.60 9.72 12.51
CA GLY A 119 -11.78 8.85 13.67
C GLY A 119 -13.21 8.97 14.21
N LEU A 120 -14.05 7.97 13.93
CA LEU A 120 -15.42 7.90 14.44
C LEU A 120 -15.45 7.61 15.93
N THR A 121 -14.56 6.72 16.38
CA THR A 121 -14.38 6.35 17.78
C THR A 121 -12.88 6.16 18.03
N ASN A 122 -12.49 5.81 19.25
CA ASN A 122 -11.12 5.41 19.56
C ASN A 122 -10.72 4.04 18.99
N HIS A 123 -11.63 3.38 18.24
CA HIS A 123 -11.44 2.05 17.66
C HIS A 123 -11.80 1.97 16.18
N VAL A 124 -12.52 2.95 15.64
CA VAL A 124 -13.01 2.93 14.26
C VAL A 124 -12.62 4.22 13.54
N GLU A 125 -11.96 4.06 12.39
CA GLU A 125 -11.70 5.14 11.43
C GLU A 125 -12.42 4.82 10.12
N ILE A 126 -13.00 5.84 9.51
CA ILE A 126 -13.54 5.76 8.15
C ILE A 126 -12.78 6.71 7.25
N GLY A 127 -12.75 6.40 5.96
CA GLY A 127 -12.18 7.34 5.02
C GLY A 127 -12.51 7.04 3.56
N THR A 128 -12.11 7.98 2.73
CA THR A 128 -12.25 7.93 1.29
C THR A 128 -10.95 8.36 0.61
N ALA A 129 -10.67 7.78 -0.54
CA ALA A 129 -9.54 8.09 -1.40
C ALA A 129 -10.06 8.46 -2.79
N LEU A 130 -9.67 9.64 -3.27
CA LEU A 130 -10.01 10.16 -4.59
C LEU A 130 -8.72 10.30 -5.39
N SER A 131 -8.71 9.79 -6.62
CA SER A 131 -7.49 9.75 -7.41
C SER A 131 -7.68 10.34 -8.80
N MET A 132 -6.58 10.76 -9.38
CA MET A 132 -6.44 11.09 -10.78
C MET A 132 -5.23 10.35 -11.34
N SER A 133 -5.18 10.21 -12.66
CA SER A 133 -4.01 9.68 -13.34
C SER A 133 -3.80 10.41 -14.65
N SER A 134 -2.54 10.75 -14.91
CA SER A 134 -2.04 11.20 -16.20
C SER A 134 -0.90 10.29 -16.58
N PHE A 135 -0.92 9.75 -17.80
CA PHE A 135 0.19 8.93 -18.30
C PHE A 135 0.56 9.26 -19.74
N TRP A 136 1.82 8.95 -20.05
CA TRP A 136 2.45 9.02 -21.34
C TRP A 136 3.17 7.70 -21.59
N ALA A 137 2.73 6.98 -22.62
CA ALA A 137 3.26 5.67 -22.94
C ALA A 137 3.78 5.62 -24.38
N ARG A 138 4.94 5.01 -24.58
CA ARG A 138 5.57 4.82 -25.89
C ARG A 138 5.90 3.36 -26.13
N ASP A 139 5.67 2.89 -27.35
CA ASP A 139 6.16 1.57 -27.79
C ASP A 139 7.69 1.57 -27.84
N SER A 140 8.30 0.61 -27.13
CA SER A 140 9.75 0.57 -26.98
C SER A 140 10.47 0.15 -28.26
N GLN A 141 9.86 -0.69 -29.10
CA GLN A 141 10.48 -1.11 -30.36
C GLN A 141 10.64 0.08 -31.32
N SER A 142 9.61 0.91 -31.43
CA SER A 142 9.61 2.12 -32.25
C SER A 142 10.49 3.22 -31.65
N PHE A 143 10.52 3.35 -30.32
CA PHE A 143 11.38 4.31 -29.62
C PHE A 143 12.88 3.97 -29.80
N ASN A 144 13.26 2.72 -29.56
CA ASN A 144 14.65 2.26 -29.64
C ASN A 144 15.21 2.27 -31.07
N GLN A 145 14.35 2.27 -32.09
CA GLN A 145 14.74 2.47 -33.49
C GLN A 145 14.92 3.94 -33.88
N GLY A 146 14.87 4.88 -32.92
CA GLY A 146 14.98 6.32 -33.18
C GLY A 146 13.78 6.93 -33.90
N LYS A 147 12.70 6.15 -34.08
CA LYS A 147 11.48 6.58 -34.78
C LYS A 147 10.49 7.28 -33.87
N GLY A 148 10.71 7.26 -32.55
CA GLY A 148 9.92 7.99 -31.56
C GLY A 148 8.42 7.78 -31.76
N GLY A 149 7.98 6.52 -31.86
CA GLY A 149 6.62 6.14 -32.23
C GLY A 149 5.52 6.88 -31.44
N PRO A 150 4.27 6.85 -31.93
CA PRO A 150 3.18 7.67 -31.39
C PRO A 150 3.03 7.47 -29.88
N MET A 151 3.00 8.58 -29.15
CA MET A 151 2.84 8.58 -27.70
C MET A 151 1.35 8.47 -27.37
N THR A 152 0.97 7.42 -26.66
CA THR A 152 -0.37 7.30 -26.09
C THR A 152 -0.43 8.14 -24.82
N THR A 153 -1.42 9.02 -24.73
CA THR A 153 -1.62 9.88 -23.56
C THR A 153 -3.07 9.82 -23.11
N ASN A 154 -3.26 9.79 -21.79
CA ASN A 154 -4.58 9.91 -21.20
C ASN A 154 -4.48 10.68 -19.89
N THR A 155 -5.52 11.40 -19.53
CA THR A 155 -5.66 12.05 -18.24
C THR A 155 -7.11 11.98 -17.81
N GLY A 156 -7.34 11.58 -16.56
CA GLY A 156 -8.68 11.54 -16.01
C GLY A 156 -8.71 11.12 -14.56
N PHE A 157 -9.93 10.91 -14.06
CA PHE A 157 -10.15 10.43 -12.71
C PHE A 157 -9.78 8.96 -12.61
N GLY A 158 -9.12 8.61 -11.50
CA GLY A 158 -8.95 7.22 -11.13
C GLY A 158 -10.13 6.69 -10.34
N ASP A 159 -9.94 5.52 -9.75
CA ASP A 159 -10.96 4.89 -8.92
C ASP A 159 -11.11 5.58 -7.56
N VAL A 160 -12.37 5.63 -7.11
CA VAL A 160 -12.75 6.05 -5.75
C VAL A 160 -12.62 4.84 -4.83
N SER A 161 -12.07 5.05 -3.65
CA SER A 161 -11.97 3.99 -2.64
C SER A 161 -12.58 4.44 -1.33
N LEU A 162 -13.41 3.59 -0.73
CA LEU A 162 -13.99 3.79 0.59
C LEU A 162 -13.38 2.77 1.52
N PHE A 163 -12.93 3.18 2.70
CA PHE A 163 -12.32 2.27 3.65
C PHE A 163 -12.81 2.49 5.08
N VAL A 164 -12.75 1.40 5.84
CA VAL A 164 -12.96 1.36 7.28
C VAL A 164 -11.75 0.68 7.91
N LYS A 165 -11.34 1.19 9.05
CA LYS A 165 -10.34 0.56 9.91
C LYS A 165 -10.91 0.30 11.28
N TYR A 166 -10.54 -0.84 11.84
CA TYR A 166 -10.90 -1.22 13.19
C TYR A 166 -9.64 -1.60 13.99
N ARG A 167 -9.44 -1.01 15.16
CA ARG A 167 -8.28 -1.29 16.03
C ARG A 167 -8.69 -2.14 17.24
N PRO A 168 -8.56 -3.48 17.16
CA PRO A 168 -8.80 -4.39 18.29
C PRO A 168 -7.67 -4.41 19.31
N ILE A 169 -6.45 -4.02 18.92
CA ILE A 169 -5.27 -4.10 19.81
C ILE A 169 -4.57 -2.75 19.75
N ILE A 170 -4.33 -2.17 20.91
CA ILE A 170 -3.49 -0.97 21.03
C ILE A 170 -2.14 -1.36 21.60
N GLN A 171 -1.11 -0.65 21.17
CA GLN A 171 0.22 -0.80 21.72
C GLN A 171 0.22 -0.53 23.23
N ASP A 172 0.87 -1.43 23.97
CA ASP A 172 1.31 -1.15 25.33
C ASP A 172 2.75 -0.59 25.29
N PRO A 173 3.04 0.61 25.80
CA PRO A 173 4.39 1.15 25.80
C PRO A 173 5.40 0.39 26.68
N ASP A 174 4.95 -0.40 27.66
CA ASP A 174 5.82 -1.06 28.63
C ASP A 174 6.20 -2.51 28.23
N THR A 175 5.54 -3.05 27.20
CA THR A 175 5.74 -4.44 26.75
C THR A 175 6.12 -4.48 25.27
N SER A 176 6.18 -5.67 24.66
CA SER A 176 6.39 -5.85 23.21
C SER A 176 5.11 -5.73 22.38
N ARG A 177 3.93 -5.65 23.01
CA ARG A 177 2.61 -5.63 22.35
C ARG A 177 2.47 -4.45 21.36
N PRO A 178 2.23 -4.69 20.06
CA PRO A 178 2.00 -3.64 19.07
C PRO A 178 0.52 -3.19 19.02
N SER A 179 0.26 -2.04 18.40
CA SER A 179 -1.08 -1.74 17.88
C SER A 179 -1.33 -2.64 16.67
N VAL A 180 -2.53 -3.21 16.57
CA VAL A 180 -2.98 -3.97 15.39
C VAL A 180 -4.30 -3.38 14.91
N THR A 181 -4.36 -3.13 13.60
CA THR A 181 -5.53 -2.55 12.93
C THR A 181 -5.96 -3.45 11.78
N LEU A 182 -7.25 -3.75 11.73
CA LEU A 182 -7.90 -4.39 10.58
C LEU A 182 -8.32 -3.31 9.59
N TYR A 183 -8.15 -3.59 8.31
CA TYR A 183 -8.43 -2.69 7.21
C TYR A 183 -9.38 -3.35 6.23
N SER A 184 -10.48 -2.69 5.91
CA SER A 184 -11.41 -3.14 4.87
C SER A 184 -11.67 -1.99 3.90
N GLN A 185 -11.59 -2.25 2.61
CA GLN A 185 -11.80 -1.25 1.57
C GLN A 185 -12.61 -1.82 0.41
N ILE A 186 -13.45 -0.94 -0.14
CA ILE A 186 -14.13 -1.15 -1.42
C ILE A 186 -13.59 -0.14 -2.42
N ILE A 187 -13.24 -0.60 -3.62
CA ILE A 187 -12.79 0.23 -4.73
C ILE A 187 -13.88 0.24 -5.79
N LEU A 188 -14.35 1.44 -6.14
CA LEU A 188 -15.35 1.64 -7.16
C LEU A 188 -14.66 1.94 -8.50
N PRO A 189 -15.06 1.31 -9.61
CA PRO A 189 -14.43 1.49 -10.93
C PRO A 189 -14.84 2.83 -11.58
N SER A 190 -14.79 3.93 -10.83
CA SER A 190 -15.23 5.26 -11.28
C SER A 190 -14.43 5.78 -12.46
N SER A 191 -13.17 5.35 -12.61
CA SER A 191 -12.37 5.66 -13.79
C SER A 191 -13.02 5.18 -15.09
N ARG A 192 -13.65 4.00 -15.08
CA ARG A 192 -14.41 3.48 -16.23
C ARG A 192 -15.67 4.28 -16.48
N TRP A 193 -16.36 4.69 -15.42
CA TRP A 193 -17.58 5.50 -15.53
C TRP A 193 -17.29 6.88 -16.15
N THR A 194 -16.09 7.41 -15.94
CA THR A 194 -15.62 8.68 -16.51
C THR A 194 -14.80 8.51 -17.80
N GLY A 195 -14.70 7.30 -18.36
CA GLY A 195 -13.98 7.04 -19.61
C GLY A 195 -12.46 7.21 -19.54
N THR A 196 -11.87 7.14 -18.36
CA THR A 196 -10.41 7.24 -18.17
C THR A 196 -9.74 5.91 -18.52
N GLU A 197 -8.70 5.98 -19.34
CA GLU A 197 -7.99 4.80 -19.80
C GLU A 197 -7.06 4.24 -18.74
N ARG A 198 -6.85 2.92 -18.78
CA ARG A 198 -5.90 2.24 -17.90
C ARG A 198 -4.47 2.54 -18.38
N PRO A 199 -3.54 2.97 -17.50
CA PRO A 199 -2.13 3.03 -17.87
C PRO A 199 -1.63 1.63 -18.27
N PRO A 200 -0.73 1.52 -19.27
CA PRO A 200 -0.13 0.25 -19.66
C PRO A 200 0.46 -0.50 -18.47
N GLY A 201 0.21 -1.80 -18.42
CA GLY A 201 0.51 -2.63 -17.24
C GLY A 201 -0.70 -2.86 -16.33
N GLY A 202 -1.73 -2.00 -16.38
CA GLY A 202 -3.06 -2.28 -15.80
C GLY A 202 -3.14 -2.34 -14.27
N PHE A 203 -2.07 -1.97 -13.56
CA PHE A 203 -2.05 -1.86 -12.11
C PHE A 203 -1.88 -0.40 -11.70
N ALA A 204 -2.52 -0.03 -10.60
CA ALA A 204 -2.02 1.07 -9.81
C ALA A 204 -0.54 0.78 -9.46
N PRO A 205 0.36 1.76 -9.53
CA PRO A 205 1.77 1.52 -9.24
C PRO A 205 1.97 0.82 -7.89
N ILE A 206 3.06 0.06 -7.75
CA ILE A 206 3.41 -0.66 -6.51
C ILE A 206 3.38 0.23 -5.24
N GLY A 207 3.48 1.56 -5.35
CA GLY A 207 3.36 2.49 -4.23
C GLY A 207 1.97 3.12 -4.00
N ARG A 208 0.94 2.80 -4.78
CA ARG A 208 -0.43 3.27 -4.50
C ARG A 208 -1.12 2.33 -3.50
N LEU A 209 -1.97 2.88 -2.63
CA LEU A 209 -2.36 2.24 -1.37
C LEU A 209 -3.85 1.94 -1.15
N PRO A 210 -4.17 0.69 -0.75
CA PRO A 210 -3.48 -0.51 -1.23
C PRO A 210 -3.46 -0.52 -2.77
N SER A 211 -2.55 -1.28 -3.37
CA SER A 211 -2.42 -1.29 -4.83
C SER A 211 -3.59 -2.05 -5.44
N THR A 212 -4.38 -1.37 -6.27
CA THR A 212 -5.63 -1.90 -6.83
C THR A 212 -5.56 -1.95 -8.35
N ARG A 213 -6.48 -2.70 -8.95
CA ARG A 213 -6.61 -2.75 -10.41
C ARG A 213 -7.43 -1.56 -10.87
N PHE A 214 -6.86 -0.76 -11.78
CA PHE A 214 -7.53 0.42 -12.29
C PHE A 214 -8.77 0.03 -13.10
N GLY A 215 -9.91 0.63 -12.79
CA GLY A 215 -11.18 0.41 -13.44
C GLY A 215 -11.81 -0.96 -13.13
N GLU A 216 -11.53 -1.54 -11.96
CA GLU A 216 -12.17 -2.78 -11.49
C GLU A 216 -12.82 -2.56 -10.13
N LEU A 217 -13.97 -3.21 -9.89
CA LEU A 217 -14.55 -3.28 -8.55
C LEU A 217 -13.66 -4.19 -7.70
N GLY A 218 -13.13 -3.66 -6.61
CA GLY A 218 -12.20 -4.37 -5.74
C GLY A 218 -12.66 -4.39 -4.29
N PHE A 219 -12.33 -5.47 -3.60
CA PHE A 219 -12.52 -5.63 -2.16
C PHE A 219 -11.17 -5.95 -1.55
N THR A 220 -10.70 -5.11 -0.65
CA THR A 220 -9.41 -5.29 0.00
C THR A 220 -9.60 -5.48 1.49
N GLU A 221 -9.09 -6.59 2.00
CA GLU A 221 -8.95 -6.84 3.43
C GLU A 221 -7.47 -6.78 3.80
N GLY A 222 -7.17 -6.27 4.99
CA GLY A 222 -5.80 -6.13 5.43
C GLY A 222 -5.65 -6.12 6.94
N LEU A 223 -4.43 -6.39 7.36
CA LEU A 223 -3.98 -6.31 8.74
C LEU A 223 -2.73 -5.46 8.76
N THR A 224 -2.70 -4.45 9.62
CA THR A 224 -1.55 -3.58 9.84
C THR A 224 -1.14 -3.61 11.30
N PHE A 225 0.14 -3.38 11.55
CA PHE A 225 0.68 -3.31 12.91
C PHE A 225 1.65 -2.16 13.05
N ARG A 226 1.69 -1.55 14.24
CA ARG A 226 2.66 -0.51 14.61
C ARG A 226 3.21 -0.77 15.99
N LYS A 227 4.50 -0.50 16.15
CA LYS A 227 5.16 -0.46 17.45
C LYS A 227 6.17 0.68 17.52
N ASN A 228 6.01 1.53 18.53
CA ASN A 228 6.90 2.63 18.86
C ASN A 228 7.90 2.18 19.93
N PHE A 229 9.19 2.31 19.65
CA PHE A 229 10.31 2.05 20.53
C PHE A 229 11.31 3.21 20.43
N ARG A 230 11.19 4.24 21.25
CA ARG A 230 12.02 5.46 21.13
C ARG A 230 13.52 5.13 20.95
N PRO A 231 14.21 5.65 19.91
CA PRO A 231 13.79 6.65 18.91
C PRO A 231 13.22 6.07 17.59
N PHE A 232 12.87 4.80 17.57
CA PHE A 232 12.42 4.05 16.40
C PHE A 232 10.92 3.78 16.40
N ARG A 233 10.34 3.65 15.21
CA ARG A 233 8.99 3.12 15.03
C ARG A 233 9.03 2.07 13.92
N ILE A 234 8.47 0.91 14.19
CA ILE A 234 8.31 -0.17 13.22
C ILE A 234 6.83 -0.28 12.88
N SER A 235 6.53 -0.36 11.61
CA SER A 235 5.18 -0.56 11.12
C SER A 235 5.16 -1.58 9.99
N GLY A 236 4.02 -2.18 9.73
CA GLY A 236 3.86 -3.04 8.56
C GLY A 236 2.42 -3.40 8.31
N GLY A 237 2.21 -4.14 7.23
CA GLY A 237 0.90 -4.66 6.92
C GLY A 237 0.89 -5.63 5.75
N VAL A 238 -0.17 -6.42 5.69
CA VAL A 238 -0.50 -7.31 4.59
C VAL A 238 -1.92 -7.00 4.14
N PHE A 239 -2.12 -6.95 2.84
CA PHE A 239 -3.40 -6.66 2.22
C PHE A 239 -3.68 -7.71 1.14
N TYR A 240 -4.89 -8.20 1.10
CA TYR A 240 -5.39 -9.09 0.06
C TYR A 240 -6.53 -8.39 -0.66
N THR A 241 -6.44 -8.29 -1.99
CA THR A 241 -7.46 -7.66 -2.82
C THR A 241 -8.06 -8.68 -3.78
N TYR A 242 -9.36 -8.90 -3.61
CA TYR A 242 -10.20 -9.62 -4.56
C TYR A 242 -10.76 -8.63 -5.59
N ALA A 243 -10.60 -8.95 -6.87
CA ALA A 243 -11.20 -8.17 -7.96
C ALA A 243 -12.47 -8.86 -8.45
N ALA A 244 -13.61 -8.19 -8.34
CA ALA A 244 -14.88 -8.74 -8.80
C ALA A 244 -14.85 -9.01 -10.33
N PRO A 245 -15.61 -10.00 -10.83
CA PRO A 245 -15.69 -10.28 -12.26
C PRO A 245 -16.09 -9.04 -13.05
N GLY A 246 -15.31 -8.73 -14.07
CA GLY A 246 -15.58 -7.63 -15.00
C GLY A 246 -16.33 -8.10 -16.25
N SER A 247 -16.66 -7.14 -17.11
CA SER A 247 -17.20 -7.40 -18.45
C SER A 247 -16.40 -6.62 -19.50
N GLU A 248 -16.18 -7.26 -20.65
CA GLU A 248 -15.80 -6.64 -21.92
C GLU A 248 -16.67 -7.19 -23.04
N GLY A 249 -17.61 -6.37 -23.50
CA GLY A 249 -18.66 -6.83 -24.41
C GLY A 249 -19.43 -8.00 -23.80
N ALA A 250 -19.53 -9.10 -24.55
CA ALA A 250 -20.23 -10.32 -24.12
C ALA A 250 -19.38 -11.26 -23.23
N THR A 251 -18.10 -10.94 -22.98
CA THR A 251 -17.19 -11.83 -22.26
C THR A 251 -17.03 -11.38 -20.81
N THR A 252 -17.25 -12.30 -19.87
CA THR A 252 -16.91 -12.09 -18.45
C THR A 252 -15.40 -12.20 -18.27
N THR A 253 -14.80 -11.21 -17.61
CA THR A 253 -13.36 -11.14 -17.40
C THR A 253 -12.99 -11.40 -15.95
N TYR A 254 -12.07 -12.34 -15.73
CA TYR A 254 -11.55 -12.76 -14.44
C TYR A 254 -10.06 -12.44 -14.38
N THR A 255 -9.66 -11.62 -13.42
CA THR A 255 -8.27 -11.19 -13.17
C THR A 255 -7.73 -11.85 -11.91
N GLY A 256 -6.43 -12.12 -11.82
CA GLY A 256 -5.86 -12.70 -10.58
C GLY A 256 -6.01 -11.76 -9.38
N ASP A 257 -6.18 -12.32 -8.19
CA ASP A 257 -6.19 -11.53 -6.96
C ASP A 257 -4.80 -10.95 -6.66
N ILE A 258 -4.73 -10.02 -5.71
CA ILE A 258 -3.48 -9.33 -5.37
C ILE A 258 -3.18 -9.50 -3.89
N VAL A 259 -1.91 -9.77 -3.57
CA VAL A 259 -1.37 -9.62 -2.21
C VAL A 259 -0.36 -8.48 -2.21
N ASN A 260 -0.49 -7.59 -1.23
CA ASN A 260 0.42 -6.48 -1.02
C ASN A 260 1.00 -6.57 0.40
N THR A 261 2.31 -6.39 0.53
CA THR A 261 3.02 -6.42 1.81
C THR A 261 3.81 -5.15 2.00
N ARG A 262 3.82 -4.64 3.23
CA ARG A 262 4.56 -3.44 3.63
C ARG A 262 5.31 -3.71 4.92
N PHE A 263 6.54 -3.24 4.98
CA PHE A 263 7.29 -3.15 6.21
C PHE A 263 8.03 -1.83 6.23
N VAL A 264 8.00 -1.13 7.36
CA VAL A 264 8.50 0.23 7.50
C VAL A 264 9.32 0.32 8.77
N PHE A 265 10.49 0.91 8.62
CA PHE A 265 11.35 1.31 9.73
C PHE A 265 11.53 2.82 9.72
N GLU A 266 11.10 3.50 10.78
CA GLU A 266 11.26 4.95 10.96
C GLU A 266 12.27 5.22 12.09
N HIS A 267 13.20 6.15 11.86
CA HIS A 267 14.12 6.66 12.88
C HIS A 267 13.95 8.17 13.04
N PHE A 268 13.51 8.59 14.22
CA PHE A 268 13.27 10.00 14.56
C PHE A 268 14.54 10.67 15.05
N LEU A 269 14.99 11.68 14.30
CA LEU A 269 16.15 12.49 14.64
C LEU A 269 15.79 13.61 15.63
N ASP A 270 14.59 14.18 15.47
CA ASP A 270 14.03 15.20 16.36
C ASP A 270 12.52 14.92 16.48
N ASP A 271 12.09 14.38 17.62
CA ASP A 271 10.70 14.03 17.87
C ASP A 271 9.78 15.25 18.04
N LYS A 272 10.32 16.40 18.49
CA LYS A 272 9.57 17.66 18.62
C LYS A 272 9.25 18.28 17.27
N LYS A 273 10.21 18.26 16.35
CA LYS A 273 10.03 18.71 14.96
C LYS A 273 9.52 17.61 14.03
N SER A 274 9.41 16.39 14.56
CA SER A 274 9.01 15.19 13.82
C SER A 274 9.84 14.97 12.56
N LEU A 275 11.13 15.31 12.66
CA LEU A 275 12.11 15.05 11.62
C LEU A 275 12.57 13.60 11.75
N ALA A 276 12.36 12.83 10.68
CA ALA A 276 12.75 11.43 10.64
C ALA A 276 13.17 11.03 9.22
N TYR A 277 13.95 9.97 9.15
CA TYR A 277 14.09 9.19 7.93
C TYR A 277 13.38 7.86 8.10
N ASN A 278 12.86 7.31 7.01
CA ASN A 278 12.31 5.97 7.03
C ASN A 278 12.74 5.16 5.81
N LEU A 279 12.67 3.83 5.96
CA LEU A 279 12.84 2.87 4.89
C LEU A 279 11.56 2.03 4.80
N GLU A 280 10.91 2.07 3.63
CA GLU A 280 9.73 1.27 3.34
C GLU A 280 10.08 0.14 2.37
N PHE A 281 9.74 -1.08 2.76
CA PHE A 281 9.85 -2.28 1.95
C PHE A 281 8.48 -2.66 1.47
N VAL A 282 8.37 -2.91 0.18
CA VAL A 282 7.09 -3.15 -0.49
C VAL A 282 7.15 -4.44 -1.27
N GLY A 283 6.12 -5.26 -1.15
CA GLY A 283 5.84 -6.36 -2.05
C GLY A 283 4.48 -6.21 -2.70
N LEU A 284 4.41 -6.48 -4.00
CA LEU A 284 3.17 -6.61 -4.76
C LEU A 284 3.20 -7.94 -5.52
N HIS A 285 2.18 -8.76 -5.31
CA HIS A 285 2.04 -10.07 -5.93
C HIS A 285 0.68 -10.17 -6.60
N THR A 286 0.66 -10.34 -7.93
CA THR A 286 -0.54 -10.80 -8.63
C THR A 286 -0.56 -12.31 -8.63
N LEU A 287 -1.64 -12.89 -8.12
CA LEU A 287 -1.80 -14.32 -7.95
C LEU A 287 -2.24 -14.99 -9.26
N THR A 288 -1.91 -16.27 -9.38
CA THR A 288 -2.36 -17.15 -10.47
C THR A 288 -3.71 -17.81 -10.18
N TRP A 289 -4.38 -17.38 -9.13
CA TRP A 289 -5.68 -17.87 -8.68
C TRP A 289 -6.55 -16.73 -8.18
N ARG A 290 -7.84 -17.04 -7.94
CA ARG A 290 -8.85 -16.15 -7.37
C ARG A 290 -9.61 -16.86 -6.26
N ALA A 291 -10.06 -16.12 -5.24
CA ALA A 291 -10.86 -16.69 -4.14
C ALA A 291 -12.19 -17.31 -4.61
N ASP A 292 -12.77 -16.81 -5.70
CA ASP A 292 -14.01 -17.33 -6.28
C ASP A 292 -13.81 -18.55 -7.19
N GLY A 293 -12.59 -19.10 -7.26
CA GLY A 293 -12.27 -20.34 -7.98
C GLY A 293 -12.31 -20.27 -9.51
N HIS A 294 -12.64 -19.11 -10.10
CA HIS A 294 -12.72 -18.97 -11.55
C HIS A 294 -11.33 -18.92 -12.19
N ALA A 295 -11.21 -19.52 -13.38
CA ALA A 295 -9.98 -19.47 -14.16
C ALA A 295 -9.70 -18.03 -14.63
N ILE A 296 -8.47 -17.56 -14.41
CA ILE A 296 -8.04 -16.23 -14.83
C ILE A 296 -7.96 -16.20 -16.36
N ASN A 297 -8.73 -15.29 -16.97
CA ASN A 297 -8.74 -15.08 -18.42
C ASN A 297 -8.29 -13.67 -18.82
N ARG A 298 -7.92 -12.82 -17.87
CA ARG A 298 -7.49 -11.43 -18.12
C ARG A 298 -6.33 -11.00 -17.22
N GLY A 299 -5.50 -10.07 -17.71
CA GLY A 299 -4.38 -9.50 -16.96
C GLY A 299 -3.18 -10.44 -16.90
N GLN A 300 -2.42 -10.38 -15.81
CA GLN A 300 -1.22 -11.20 -15.57
C GLN A 300 -1.60 -12.64 -15.23
N ARG A 301 -1.96 -13.44 -16.26
CA ARG A 301 -2.40 -14.84 -16.09
C ARG A 301 -1.36 -15.74 -15.42
N SER A 302 -0.07 -15.47 -15.66
CA SER A 302 1.06 -16.19 -15.06
C SER A 302 1.49 -15.62 -13.70
N GLY A 303 0.70 -14.69 -13.14
CA GLY A 303 1.08 -13.92 -11.97
C GLY A 303 2.19 -12.91 -12.25
N SER A 304 2.41 -12.02 -11.30
CA SER A 304 3.53 -11.09 -11.31
C SER A 304 3.99 -10.85 -9.88
N THR A 305 5.26 -10.52 -9.71
CA THR A 305 5.80 -10.12 -8.41
C THR A 305 6.69 -8.90 -8.61
N THR A 306 6.62 -7.96 -7.68
CA THR A 306 7.49 -6.79 -7.65
C THR A 306 7.81 -6.47 -6.22
N LEU A 307 9.11 -6.33 -5.93
CA LEU A 307 9.60 -5.86 -4.65
C LEU A 307 10.22 -4.48 -4.83
N GLY A 308 10.03 -3.61 -3.86
CA GLY A 308 10.61 -2.28 -3.86
C GLY A 308 11.10 -1.83 -2.49
N ILE A 309 12.01 -0.86 -2.52
CA ILE A 309 12.55 -0.20 -1.34
C ILE A 309 12.43 1.31 -1.56
N GLU A 310 11.91 2.01 -0.55
CA GLU A 310 11.75 3.46 -0.56
C GLU A 310 12.45 4.09 0.65
N PRO A 311 13.52 4.85 0.43
CA PRO A 311 13.97 5.85 1.40
C PRO A 311 13.04 7.08 1.39
N VAL A 312 12.69 7.55 2.57
CA VAL A 312 11.85 8.73 2.78
C VAL A 312 12.46 9.66 3.83
N ILE A 313 12.24 10.95 3.66
CA ILE A 313 12.38 11.95 4.71
C ILE A 313 11.00 12.49 5.09
N GLN A 314 10.74 12.65 6.38
CA GLN A 314 9.51 13.23 6.90
C GLN A 314 9.81 14.38 7.87
N TRP A 315 8.92 15.37 7.90
CA TRP A 315 9.06 16.56 8.73
C TRP A 315 7.70 17.16 9.12
N ARG A 316 7.71 18.00 10.15
CA ARG A 316 6.59 18.87 10.50
C ARG A 316 6.85 20.30 10.06
N PHE A 317 5.82 20.98 9.55
CA PHE A 317 5.91 22.39 9.18
C PHE A 317 5.79 23.27 10.43
N GLY A 318 6.92 23.53 11.11
CA GLY A 318 6.94 24.27 12.38
C GLY A 318 6.04 23.63 13.43
N ASP A 319 5.33 24.45 14.21
CA ASP A 319 4.35 23.99 15.21
C ASP A 319 2.92 23.82 14.64
N SER A 320 2.79 23.68 13.31
CA SER A 320 1.48 23.56 12.66
C SER A 320 0.91 22.13 12.73
N ASN A 321 -0.33 21.97 12.24
CA ASN A 321 -0.95 20.65 12.04
C ASN A 321 -0.64 20.05 10.66
N PHE A 322 0.38 20.56 9.98
CA PHE A 322 0.87 20.03 8.71
C PHE A 322 2.14 19.22 8.94
N VAL A 323 2.15 18.03 8.37
CA VAL A 323 3.33 17.17 8.23
C VAL A 323 3.54 16.86 6.76
N GLY A 324 4.78 16.65 6.36
CA GLY A 324 5.14 16.31 5.00
C GLY A 324 6.11 15.15 4.96
N ALA A 325 6.09 14.43 3.85
CA ALA A 325 7.07 13.40 3.55
C ALA A 325 7.38 13.38 2.06
N ALA A 326 8.61 13.03 1.73
CA ALA A 326 9.09 12.89 0.35
C ALA A 326 9.99 11.65 0.25
N GLY A 327 9.77 10.86 -0.79
CA GLY A 327 10.51 9.62 -0.99
C GLY A 327 10.56 9.21 -2.45
N VAL A 328 11.39 8.19 -2.72
CA VAL A 328 11.52 7.60 -4.04
C VAL A 328 11.54 6.09 -3.89
N LEU A 329 10.47 5.41 -4.32
CA LEU A 329 10.45 3.96 -4.36
C LEU A 329 11.24 3.47 -5.57
N PHE A 330 12.17 2.55 -5.33
CA PHE A 330 12.89 1.83 -6.37
C PHE A 330 12.38 0.39 -6.42
N THR A 331 12.14 -0.11 -7.63
CA THR A 331 11.95 -1.54 -7.81
C THR A 331 13.30 -2.23 -7.67
N VAL A 332 13.39 -3.23 -6.79
CA VAL A 332 14.66 -3.92 -6.46
C VAL A 332 14.65 -5.39 -6.84
N ALA A 333 13.51 -5.94 -7.22
CA ALA A 333 13.37 -7.26 -7.83
C ALA A 333 11.99 -7.41 -8.47
N GLY A 334 11.85 -8.29 -9.45
CA GLY A 334 10.54 -8.55 -10.03
C GLY A 334 10.47 -9.75 -10.97
N GLN A 335 9.23 -10.07 -11.35
CA GLN A 335 8.83 -11.10 -12.31
C GLN A 335 7.55 -10.64 -13.00
N ASN A 336 7.49 -10.73 -14.33
CA ASN A 336 6.35 -10.30 -15.15
C ASN A 336 5.85 -8.89 -14.80
N ALA A 337 6.79 -7.99 -14.51
CA ALA A 337 6.50 -6.68 -13.95
C ALA A 337 7.37 -5.61 -14.59
N LEU A 338 6.87 -4.37 -14.57
CA LEU A 338 7.65 -3.20 -14.94
C LEU A 338 8.72 -2.96 -13.87
N ASP A 339 9.91 -2.59 -14.33
CA ASP A 339 10.94 -2.04 -13.48
C ASP A 339 10.85 -0.52 -13.52
N ALA A 340 10.54 0.08 -12.38
CA ALA A 340 10.26 1.51 -12.31
C ALA A 340 10.83 2.19 -11.08
N ILE A 341 10.98 3.50 -11.24
CA ILE A 341 11.31 4.48 -10.21
C ILE A 341 10.05 5.29 -9.95
N TYR A 342 9.75 5.52 -8.67
CA TYR A 342 8.51 6.18 -8.27
C TYR A 342 8.75 7.30 -7.26
N PRO A 343 9.09 8.52 -7.75
CA PRO A 343 9.17 9.67 -6.89
C PRO A 343 7.79 9.99 -6.34
N ASN A 344 7.69 10.25 -5.03
CA ASN A 344 6.42 10.54 -4.42
C ASN A 344 6.54 11.50 -3.24
N PHE A 345 5.43 12.18 -2.96
CA PHE A 345 5.38 13.28 -2.00
C PHE A 345 3.99 13.35 -1.39
N SER A 346 3.93 13.62 -0.10
CA SER A 346 2.68 13.91 0.58
C SER A 346 2.77 15.12 1.49
N ILE A 347 1.61 15.71 1.70
CA ILE A 347 1.34 16.60 2.82
C ILE A 347 0.14 16.01 3.54
N GLN A 348 0.15 16.01 4.86
CA GLN A 348 -1.01 15.64 5.65
C GLN A 348 -1.36 16.77 6.60
N TRP A 349 -2.62 17.17 6.57
CA TRP A 349 -3.21 18.13 7.48
C TRP A 349 -4.12 17.42 8.47
N TYR A 350 -4.07 17.84 9.72
CA TYR A 350 -4.92 17.34 10.80
C TYR A 350 -5.83 18.43 11.35
N TRP A 351 -7.08 18.05 11.63
CA TRP A 351 -8.06 18.91 12.27
C TRP A 351 -8.77 18.20 13.41
N ARG A 352 -9.05 18.94 14.48
CA ARG A 352 -9.85 18.50 15.61
C ARG A 352 -10.56 19.71 16.23
N LYS A 353 -11.77 19.51 16.76
CA LYS A 353 -12.57 20.58 17.38
C LYS A 353 -11.82 21.38 18.46
N THR A 354 -10.96 20.70 19.23
CA THR A 354 -10.16 21.32 20.30
C THR A 354 -8.95 22.11 19.81
N GLY A 355 -8.65 22.11 18.51
CA GLY A 355 -7.42 22.67 17.93
C GLY A 355 -6.16 21.82 18.19
N LYS A 356 -6.10 21.14 19.35
CA LYS A 356 -5.03 20.20 19.72
C LYS A 356 -5.23 18.85 19.02
N VAL A 357 -4.33 18.55 18.07
CA VAL A 357 -4.22 17.23 17.42
C VAL A 357 -3.71 16.21 18.45
N ILE A 358 -4.34 15.03 18.45
CA ILE A 358 -3.90 13.88 19.24
C ILE A 358 -3.16 12.92 18.30
N MET A 359 -2.05 12.40 18.80
CA MET A 359 -1.23 11.41 18.09
C MET A 359 -2.01 10.10 17.91
N ARG A 360 -1.86 9.47 16.74
CA ARG A 360 -2.58 8.24 16.35
C ARG A 360 -2.24 7.04 17.19
#